data_AF-A0A7X7VVF3-F1
#
_entry.id   AF-A0A7X7VVF3-F1
#
_cell.length_a   1.000
_cell.length_b   1.000
_cell.length_c   1.000
_cell.angle_alpha   90.00
_cell.angle_beta   90.00
_cell.angle_gamma   90.00
#
_symmetry.space_group_name_H-M   'P 1'
#
loop_
_entity.id
_entity.type
_entity.pdbx_description
1 polymer ?
#
loop_
_entity_poly.entity_id
_entity_poly.type
_entity_poly.pdbx_seq_one_letter_code
_entity_poly.pdbx_strand_id
1 'polypeptide(L)'
;MWDQILTGFGYWDVYAWISFFLIAGGMVFLIRSLGRKDYKQGSDQDEIFFGSNPVPEDGEDLKVPASSAYWGYTQALKPFYDVLVGFHTGIATDYAGWYILVTALVALLILL
;
A
#
# COMPACT_ATOMS: atom_id res chain seq x y z
N MET A 1 -15.69 38.71 -19.87
CA MET A 1 -14.72 37.66 -20.24
C MET A 1 -14.79 36.63 -19.13
N TRP A 2 -15.12 35.37 -19.45
CA TRP A 2 -15.06 34.30 -18.46
C TRP A 2 -13.60 33.90 -18.31
N ASP A 3 -13.06 33.97 -17.10
CA ASP A 3 -11.68 33.55 -16.83
C ASP A 3 -11.53 32.05 -17.14
N GLN A 4 -10.43 31.71 -17.80
CA GLN A 4 -10.14 30.31 -18.12
C GLN A 4 -9.74 29.59 -16.84
N ILE A 5 -10.53 28.58 -16.45
CA ILE A 5 -10.18 27.70 -15.34
C ILE A 5 -8.99 26.84 -15.79
N LEU A 6 -7.85 27.03 -15.14
CA LEU A 6 -6.64 26.27 -15.43
C LEU A 6 -6.76 24.87 -14.80
N THR A 7 -7.37 23.93 -15.52
CA THR A 7 -7.42 22.52 -15.14
C THR A 7 -6.30 21.76 -15.84
N GLY A 8 -5.68 20.78 -15.15
CA GLY A 8 -4.75 19.83 -15.78
C GLY A 8 -5.41 18.84 -16.75
N PHE A 9 -6.69 19.05 -17.06
CA PHE A 9 -7.50 18.23 -17.93
C PHE A 9 -8.09 19.10 -19.04
N GLY A 10 -7.98 18.63 -20.28
CA GLY A 10 -8.52 19.29 -21.47
C GLY A 10 -9.99 18.94 -21.70
N TYR A 11 -10.68 19.79 -22.47
CA TYR A 11 -12.07 19.56 -22.90
C TYR A 11 -12.28 18.18 -23.56
N TRP A 12 -11.27 17.69 -24.27
CA TRP A 12 -11.32 16.41 -25.00
C TRP A 12 -11.05 15.17 -24.14
N ASP A 13 -10.62 15.35 -22.89
CA ASP A 13 -10.17 14.23 -22.05
C ASP A 13 -11.30 13.26 -21.74
N VAL A 14 -12.54 13.74 -21.58
CA VAL A 14 -13.72 12.89 -21.39
C VAL A 14 -13.88 11.91 -22.56
N TYR A 15 -13.73 12.39 -23.79
CA TYR A 15 -13.82 11.55 -24.98
C TYR A 15 -12.61 10.61 -25.13
N ALA A 16 -11.41 11.06 -24.75
CA ALA A 16 -10.23 10.23 -24.73
C ALA A 16 -10.38 9.05 -23.74
N TRP A 17 -10.90 9.30 -22.54
CA TRP A 17 -11.18 8.27 -21.54
C TRP A 17 -12.25 7.28 -21.98
N ILE A 18 -13.37 7.77 -22.53
CA ILE A 18 -14.42 6.89 -23.07
C ILE A 18 -13.85 6.00 -24.17
N SER A 19 -13.08 6.57 -25.10
CA SER A 19 -12.44 5.81 -26.19
C SER A 19 -11.47 4.77 -25.65
N PHE A 20 -10.65 5.12 -24.66
CA PHE A 20 -9.72 4.18 -24.00
C PHE A 20 -10.46 2.98 -23.41
N PHE A 21 -11.52 3.20 -22.62
CA PHE A 21 -12.28 2.10 -22.01
C PHE A 21 -13.01 1.24 -23.04
N LEU A 22 -13.53 1.83 -24.13
CA LEU A 22 -14.15 1.08 -25.22
C LEU A 22 -13.14 0.18 -25.93
N ILE A 23 -11.94 0.70 -26.24
CA ILE A 23 -10.87 -0.07 -26.88
C ILE A 23 -10.37 -1.17 -25.95
N ALA A 24 -10.08 -0.84 -24.69
CA ALA A 24 -9.61 -1.81 -23.70
C ALA A 24 -10.65 -2.91 -23.46
N GLY A 25 -11.92 -2.55 -23.27
CA GLY A 25 -13.02 -3.51 -23.14
C GLY A 25 -13.16 -4.39 -24.37
N GLY A 26 -13.14 -3.79 -25.57
CA GLY A 26 -13.17 -4.53 -26.83
C GLY A 26 -12.03 -5.53 -26.95
N MET A 27 -10.80 -5.13 -26.63
CA MET A 27 -9.64 -6.01 -26.60
C MET A 27 -9.80 -7.18 -25.60
N VAL A 28 -10.33 -6.92 -24.40
CA VAL A 28 -10.61 -7.96 -23.42
C VAL A 28 -11.63 -8.97 -23.96
N PHE A 29 -12.72 -8.50 -24.57
CA PHE A 29 -13.73 -9.38 -25.17
C PHE A 29 -13.18 -10.17 -26.36
N LEU A 30 -12.34 -9.56 -27.20
CA LEU A 30 -11.66 -10.25 -28.29
C LEU A 30 -10.77 -11.36 -27.75
N ILE A 31 -9.89 -11.08 -26.79
CA ILE A 31 -9.02 -12.08 -26.16
C ILE A 31 -9.85 -13.20 -25.53
N ARG A 32 -10.93 -12.86 -24.80
CA ARG A 32 -11.86 -13.84 -24.24
C ARG A 32 -12.50 -14.72 -25.31
N SER A 33 -12.87 -14.14 -26.46
CA SER A 33 -13.50 -14.88 -27.56
C SER A 33 -12.57 -15.88 -28.25
N LEU A 34 -11.26 -15.63 -28.19
CA LEU A 34 -10.22 -16.55 -28.68
C LEU A 34 -9.94 -17.70 -27.70
N GLY A 35 -10.48 -17.61 -26.47
CA GLY A 35 -10.39 -18.66 -25.46
C GLY A 35 -11.08 -19.96 -25.89
N ARG A 36 -10.63 -21.06 -25.30
CA ARG A 36 -11.20 -22.39 -25.52
C ARG A 36 -12.61 -22.49 -24.91
N LYS A 37 -13.57 -22.97 -25.70
CA LYS A 37 -14.97 -23.14 -25.28
C LYS A 37 -15.25 -24.45 -24.54
N ASP A 38 -14.29 -25.38 -24.55
CA ASP A 38 -14.39 -26.69 -23.90
C ASP A 38 -13.93 -26.69 -22.44
N TYR A 39 -13.83 -25.50 -21.86
CA TYR A 39 -13.67 -25.30 -20.42
C TYR A 39 -14.84 -25.94 -19.66
N LYS A 40 -14.50 -26.72 -18.61
CA LYS A 40 -15.46 -27.44 -17.78
C LYS A 40 -15.68 -26.69 -16.47
N GLN A 41 -16.72 -25.87 -16.44
CA GLN A 41 -17.15 -25.18 -15.23
C GLN A 41 -17.50 -26.18 -14.11
N GLY A 42 -17.04 -25.91 -12.90
CA GLY A 42 -17.21 -26.77 -11.72
C GLY A 42 -16.29 -27.99 -11.68
N SER A 43 -15.22 -28.00 -12.47
CA SER A 43 -14.17 -29.02 -12.39
C SER A 43 -12.88 -28.43 -11.79
N ASP A 44 -11.87 -29.26 -11.57
CA ASP A 44 -10.52 -28.83 -11.15
C ASP A 44 -9.89 -27.78 -12.09
N GLN A 45 -10.46 -27.54 -13.28
CA GLN A 45 -10.07 -26.43 -14.17
C GLN A 45 -10.45 -25.04 -13.65
N ASP A 46 -11.34 -24.96 -12.66
CA ASP A 46 -11.75 -23.73 -11.98
C ASP A 46 -10.82 -23.39 -10.82
N GLU A 47 -10.05 -24.38 -10.36
CA GLU A 47 -9.16 -24.26 -9.22
C GLU A 47 -7.84 -23.59 -9.61
N ILE A 48 -7.26 -22.88 -8.64
CA ILE A 48 -5.94 -22.29 -8.80
C ILE A 48 -4.92 -23.42 -8.87
N PHE A 49 -4.05 -23.42 -9.89
CA PHE A 49 -2.98 -24.40 -9.99
C PHE A 49 -1.99 -24.24 -8.82
N PHE A 50 -2.10 -25.10 -7.80
CA PHE A 50 -1.24 -25.12 -6.61
C PHE A 50 -0.32 -26.34 -6.60
N GLY A 51 0.46 -26.51 -7.67
CA GLY A 51 1.45 -27.60 -7.75
C GLY A 51 0.87 -29.00 -7.57
N SER A 52 -0.40 -29.20 -7.97
CA SER A 52 -1.18 -30.43 -7.76
C SER A 52 -1.48 -30.78 -6.30
N ASN A 53 -1.30 -29.86 -5.35
CA ASN A 53 -1.77 -30.01 -3.97
C ASN A 53 -3.18 -29.44 -3.80
N PRO A 54 -3.97 -29.96 -2.83
CA PRO A 54 -5.21 -29.32 -2.41
C PRO A 54 -4.93 -27.87 -2.00
N VAL A 55 -5.73 -26.93 -2.50
CA VAL A 55 -5.66 -25.52 -2.10
C VAL A 55 -6.20 -25.42 -0.66
N PRO A 56 -5.43 -24.91 0.32
CA PRO A 56 -5.92 -24.66 1.67
C PRO A 56 -7.14 -23.73 1.62
N GLU A 57 -8.25 -24.11 2.29
CA GLU A 57 -9.51 -23.36 2.23
C GLU A 57 -9.39 -21.92 2.77
N ASP A 58 -8.48 -21.67 3.69
CA ASP A 58 -8.23 -20.35 4.29
C ASP A 58 -7.19 -19.52 3.51
N GLY A 59 -6.43 -20.15 2.61
CA GLY A 59 -5.34 -19.55 1.87
C GLY A 59 -4.28 -18.86 2.74
N GLU A 60 -4.21 -19.17 4.04
CA GLU A 60 -3.22 -18.62 4.97
C GLU A 60 -1.85 -19.26 4.70
N ASP A 61 -1.83 -20.57 4.48
CA ASP A 61 -0.61 -21.32 4.13
C ASP A 61 -0.12 -21.06 2.68
N LEU A 62 -0.93 -20.37 1.86
CA LEU A 62 -0.59 -20.02 0.47
C LEU A 62 0.19 -18.70 0.34
N LYS A 63 0.09 -17.82 1.34
CA LYS A 63 0.54 -16.43 1.21
C LYS A 63 1.82 -16.24 2.00
N VAL A 64 2.83 -15.68 1.34
CA VAL A 64 3.86 -14.93 2.07
C VAL A 64 3.14 -13.73 2.69
N PRO A 65 3.11 -13.60 4.03
CA PRO A 65 2.41 -12.50 4.68
C PRO A 65 2.85 -11.16 4.12
N ALA A 66 1.93 -10.20 3.97
CA ALA A 66 2.31 -8.85 3.53
C ALA A 66 3.34 -8.21 4.48
N SER A 67 3.32 -8.59 5.76
CA SER A 67 4.33 -8.23 6.77
C SER A 67 5.73 -8.74 6.45
N SER A 68 5.85 -9.79 5.63
CA SER A 68 7.13 -10.34 5.19
C SER A 68 7.77 -9.55 4.05
N ALA A 69 7.02 -8.75 3.29
CA ALA A 69 7.53 -8.01 2.13
C ALA A 69 8.65 -7.02 2.50
N TYR A 70 8.59 -6.46 3.72
CA TYR A 70 9.58 -5.50 4.24
C TYR A 70 10.22 -5.97 5.55
N TRP A 71 10.17 -7.27 5.85
CA TRP A 71 10.64 -7.81 7.12
C TRP A 71 12.09 -7.41 7.43
N GLY A 72 12.99 -7.47 6.44
CA GLY A 72 14.38 -7.05 6.64
C GLY A 72 14.51 -5.57 7.00
N TYR A 73 13.67 -4.70 6.42
CA TYR A 73 13.67 -3.27 6.70
C TYR A 73 13.06 -2.96 8.07
N THR A 74 11.90 -3.56 8.40
CA THR A 74 11.26 -3.37 9.70
C THR A 74 12.13 -3.90 10.83
N GLN A 75 12.80 -5.04 10.62
CA GLN A 75 13.67 -5.63 11.62
C GLN A 75 14.98 -4.86 11.80
N ALA A 76 15.53 -4.29 10.73
CA ALA A 76 16.69 -3.40 10.83
C ALA A 76 16.38 -2.11 11.62
N LEU A 77 15.15 -1.57 11.48
CA LEU A 77 14.73 -0.37 12.20
C LEU A 77 14.20 -0.63 13.62
N LYS A 78 13.92 -1.88 13.97
CA LYS A 78 13.33 -2.24 15.26
C LYS A 78 14.10 -1.64 16.46
N PRO A 79 15.44 -1.72 16.55
CA PRO A 79 16.16 -1.14 17.70
C PRO A 79 15.99 0.38 17.81
N PHE A 80 15.91 1.10 16.68
CA PHE A 80 15.69 2.54 16.66
C PHE A 80 14.29 2.89 17.22
N TYR A 81 13.26 2.17 16.77
CA TYR A 81 11.90 2.36 17.28
C TYR A 81 11.76 1.94 18.74
N ASP A 82 12.40 0.86 19.16
CA ASP A 82 12.39 0.39 20.55
C ASP A 82 12.93 1.49 21.50
N VAL A 83 14.00 2.19 21.10
CA VAL A 83 14.53 3.35 21.84
C VAL A 83 13.54 4.52 21.83
N LEU A 84 12.98 4.86 20.67
CA LEU A 84 12.08 6.00 20.53
C LEU A 84 10.79 5.83 21.35
N VAL A 85 10.21 4.63 21.32
CA VAL A 85 9.03 4.27 22.12
C VAL A 85 9.39 4.24 23.61
N GLY A 86 10.62 3.86 23.97
CA GLY A 86 11.10 3.89 25.35
C GLY A 86 11.04 5.26 26.02
N PHE A 87 11.12 6.35 25.26
CA PHE A 87 10.96 7.72 25.79
C PHE A 87 9.49 8.09 26.11
N HIS A 88 8.51 7.33 25.63
CA HIS A 88 7.08 7.59 25.80
C HIS A 88 6.50 6.78 26.95
N THR A 89 7.03 6.99 28.16
CA THR A 89 6.68 6.20 29.36
C THR A 89 5.24 6.40 29.83
N GLY A 90 4.60 7.50 29.42
CA GLY A 90 3.25 7.87 29.90
C GLY A 90 3.25 8.50 31.29
N ILE A 91 4.41 8.68 31.93
CA ILE A 91 4.54 9.29 33.26
C ILE A 91 4.77 10.79 33.12
N ALA A 92 3.86 11.61 33.67
CA ALA A 92 3.90 13.07 33.53
C ALA A 92 5.22 13.71 33.97
N THR A 93 5.88 13.15 34.99
CA THR A 93 7.16 13.65 35.49
C THR A 93 8.29 13.52 34.49
N ASP A 94 8.30 12.48 33.66
CA ASP A 94 9.36 12.25 32.67
C ASP A 94 9.28 13.31 31.57
N TYR A 95 8.06 13.66 31.13
CA TYR A 95 7.83 14.73 30.17
C TYR A 95 8.19 16.11 30.73
N ALA A 96 7.85 16.38 31.99
CA ALA A 96 8.27 17.62 32.66
C ALA A 96 9.80 17.72 32.76
N GLY A 97 10.48 16.59 33.04
CA GLY A 97 11.94 16.49 33.02
C GLY A 97 12.53 16.82 31.65
N TRP A 98 12.01 16.21 30.58
CA TRP A 98 12.44 16.49 29.21
C TRP A 98 12.24 17.96 28.82
N TYR A 99 11.11 18.55 29.20
CA TYR A 99 10.81 19.97 28.96
C TYR A 99 11.86 20.88 29.63
N ILE A 100 12.17 20.63 30.91
CA ILE A 100 13.16 21.42 31.66
C ILE A 100 14.55 21.26 31.03
N LEU A 101 14.94 20.03 30.68
CA LEU A 101 16.24 19.75 30.06
C LEU A 101 16.42 20.51 28.75
N VAL A 102 15.43 20.41 27.84
CA VAL A 102 15.48 21.09 26.55
C VAL A 102 15.49 22.61 26.73
N THR A 103 14.70 23.13 27.66
CA THR A 103 14.68 24.58 27.98
C THR A 103 16.04 25.05 28.48
N ALA A 104 16.69 24.30 29.36
CA ALA A 104 18.01 24.63 29.87
C ALA A 104 19.08 24.59 28.76
N LEU A 105 19.04 23.60 27.87
CA LEU A 105 19.94 23.51 26.71
C LEU A 105 19.77 24.69 25.76
N VAL A 106 18.52 25.07 25.45
CA VAL A 106 18.23 26.23 24.59
C VAL A 106 18.70 27.53 25.26
N ALA A 107 18.44 27.71 26.56
CA ALA A 107 18.91 28.87 27.30
C ALA A 107 20.44 28.98 27.30
N LEU A 108 21.14 27.86 27.49
CA LEU A 108 22.60 27.80 27.44
C LEU A 108 23.14 28.17 26.04
N LEU A 109 22.50 27.69 24.97
CA LEU A 109 22.86 28.04 23.60
C LEU A 109 22.63 29.51 23.27
N ILE A 110 21.62 30.15 23.86
CA ILE A 110 21.34 31.58 23.67
C ILE A 110 22.33 32.46 24.44
N LEU A 111 22.78 32.00 25.60
CA LEU A 111 23.65 32.76 26.51
C LEU A 111 25.16 32.59 26.20
N LEU A 112 25.53 31.63 25.34
CA LEU A 112 26.86 31.46 24.76
C LEU A 112 27.02 32.32 23.50
#